data_AF-A0A9X0CLR0-F1
#
_entry.id   AF-A0A9X0CLR0-F1
#
_cell.length_a   1.000
_cell.length_b   1.000
_cell.length_c   1.000
_cell.angle_alpha   90.00
_cell.angle_beta   90.00
_cell.angle_gamma   90.00
#
_symmetry.space_group_name_H-M   'P 1'
#
loop_
_entity.id
_entity.type
_entity.pdbx_description
1 polymer ?
#
loop_
_entity_poly.entity_id
_entity_poly.type
_entity_poly.pdbx_seq_one_letter_code
_entity_poly.pdbx_strand_id
1 'polypeptide(L)'
;MEQRSVGCAASTEDNNLPKEERAYARWRAGEKFGEIARNACVAEATAEVYVIDIIASGVGNQDLHRRLIRELKIQDEFFEQVQESLTRSGITLREIRDTTQLSYNQIRGVIAVLINGYEL
;
A
#
# COMPACT_ATOMS: atom_id res chain seq x y z
N MET A 1 6.92 -25.85 -30.83
CA MET A 1 6.58 -24.49 -30.38
C MET A 1 5.08 -24.52 -30.10
N GLU A 2 4.70 -24.81 -28.86
CA GLU A 2 3.31 -24.68 -28.42
C GLU A 2 3.34 -24.05 -27.03
N GLN A 3 2.96 -22.78 -26.99
CA GLN A 3 2.72 -22.03 -25.78
C GLN A 3 1.44 -22.58 -25.16
N ARG A 4 1.49 -23.05 -23.90
CA ARG A 4 0.29 -23.25 -23.09
C ARG A 4 0.28 -22.26 -21.95
N SER A 5 -0.71 -21.39 -22.06
CA SER A 5 -1.09 -20.31 -21.16
C SER A 5 -1.17 -20.78 -19.70
N VAL A 6 -0.43 -20.10 -18.82
CA VAL A 6 -0.56 -20.26 -17.37
C VAL A 6 -1.70 -19.35 -16.92
N GLY A 7 -2.93 -19.84 -17.05
CA GLY A 7 -4.09 -19.25 -16.38
C GLY A 7 -4.04 -19.65 -14.90
N CYS A 8 -3.56 -18.76 -14.03
CA CYS A 8 -3.63 -18.95 -12.59
C CYS A 8 -5.11 -18.83 -12.18
N ALA A 9 -5.79 -19.97 -12.07
CA ALA A 9 -7.11 -20.03 -11.48
C ALA A 9 -6.97 -19.70 -9.99
N ALA A 10 -7.55 -18.57 -9.56
CA ALA A 10 -7.69 -18.26 -8.15
C ALA A 10 -8.42 -19.43 -7.47
N SER A 11 -7.72 -20.13 -6.58
CA SER A 11 -8.22 -21.30 -5.85
C SER A 11 -9.40 -20.89 -4.98
N THR A 12 -10.36 -21.78 -4.77
CA THR A 12 -11.54 -21.59 -3.92
C THR A 12 -11.22 -21.16 -2.47
N GLU A 13 -9.97 -21.30 -2.04
CA GLU A 13 -9.44 -20.88 -0.75
C GLU A 13 -9.32 -19.35 -0.60
N ASP A 14 -9.10 -18.62 -1.70
CA ASP A 14 -8.93 -17.15 -1.66
C ASP A 14 -10.18 -16.44 -1.14
N ASN A 15 -11.38 -16.99 -1.35
CA ASN A 15 -12.64 -16.35 -0.93
C ASN A 15 -12.85 -16.35 0.59
N ASN A 16 -12.18 -17.23 1.35
CA ASN A 16 -12.33 -17.33 2.81
C ASN A 16 -11.34 -16.48 3.60
N LEU A 17 -10.36 -15.86 2.94
CA LEU A 17 -9.41 -14.96 3.60
C LEU A 17 -10.09 -13.63 3.99
N PRO A 18 -9.62 -12.96 5.06
CA PRO A 18 -9.97 -11.58 5.37
C PRO A 18 -9.80 -10.64 4.16
N LYS A 19 -10.60 -9.57 4.10
CA LYS A 19 -10.63 -8.68 2.93
C LYS A 19 -9.25 -8.05 2.67
N GLU A 20 -8.53 -7.75 3.74
CA GLU A 20 -7.18 -7.20 3.76
C GLU A 20 -6.18 -8.13 3.07
N GLU A 21 -6.17 -9.40 3.47
CA GLU A 21 -5.26 -10.42 2.92
C GLU A 21 -5.53 -10.68 1.45
N ARG A 22 -6.81 -10.73 1.04
CA ARG A 22 -7.18 -10.85 -0.38
C ARG A 22 -6.76 -9.63 -1.19
N ALA A 23 -7.02 -8.44 -0.66
CA ALA A 23 -6.63 -7.19 -1.32
C ALA A 23 -5.11 -7.14 -1.53
N TYR A 24 -4.34 -7.51 -0.50
CA TYR A 24 -2.89 -7.61 -0.59
C TYR A 24 -2.42 -8.67 -1.59
N ALA A 25 -2.99 -9.87 -1.57
CA ALA A 25 -2.63 -10.95 -2.50
C ALA A 25 -2.83 -10.53 -3.97
N ARG A 26 -3.97 -9.89 -4.27
CA ARG A 26 -4.30 -9.40 -5.61
C ARG A 26 -3.43 -8.23 -6.02
N TRP A 27 -3.19 -7.30 -5.10
CA TRP A 27 -2.26 -6.21 -5.33
C TRP A 27 -0.87 -6.76 -5.65
N ARG A 28 -0.34 -7.67 -4.84
CA ARG A 28 0.94 -8.35 -5.07
C ARG A 28 1.00 -9.05 -6.45
N ALA A 29 -0.12 -9.62 -6.91
CA ALA A 29 -0.24 -10.25 -8.23
C ALA A 29 -0.25 -9.25 -9.41
N GLY A 30 -0.37 -7.95 -9.16
CA GLY A 30 -0.28 -6.90 -10.19
C GLY A 30 -1.52 -6.03 -10.35
N GLU A 31 -2.63 -6.35 -9.66
CA GLU A 31 -3.86 -5.57 -9.76
C GLU A 31 -3.70 -4.17 -9.17
N LYS A 32 -4.47 -3.22 -9.73
CA LYS A 32 -4.52 -1.82 -9.25
C LYS A 32 -5.57 -1.65 -8.16
N PHE A 33 -5.39 -0.62 -7.30
CA PHE A 33 -6.35 -0.35 -6.21
C PHE A 33 -7.78 -0.19 -6.71
N GLY A 34 -8.02 0.50 -7.83
CA GLY A 34 -9.35 0.59 -8.43
C GLY A 34 -9.96 -0.75 -8.86
N GLU A 35 -9.15 -1.73 -9.29
CA GLU A 35 -9.62 -3.09 -9.62
C GLU A 35 -9.97 -3.86 -8.34
N ILE A 36 -9.10 -3.80 -7.35
CA ILE A 36 -9.30 -4.44 -6.04
C ILE A 36 -10.56 -3.90 -5.38
N ALA A 37 -10.75 -2.57 -5.40
CA ALA A 37 -11.90 -1.89 -4.82
C ALA A 37 -13.23 -2.33 -5.46
N ARG A 38 -13.28 -2.40 -6.80
CA ARG A 38 -14.46 -2.89 -7.53
C ARG A 38 -14.81 -4.31 -7.14
N ASN A 39 -13.81 -5.19 -7.04
CA ASN A 39 -14.05 -6.58 -6.69
C ASN A 39 -14.43 -6.79 -5.22
N ALA A 40 -13.90 -5.95 -4.32
CA ALA A 40 -14.24 -5.99 -2.89
C ALA A 40 -15.51 -5.20 -2.55
N CYS A 41 -16.12 -4.51 -3.53
CA CYS A 41 -17.26 -3.60 -3.35
C CYS A 41 -17.00 -2.51 -2.30
N VAL A 42 -15.82 -1.88 -2.36
CA VAL A 42 -15.41 -0.79 -1.46
C VAL A 42 -14.92 0.41 -2.26
N ALA A 43 -14.70 1.54 -1.58
CA ALA A 43 -14.02 2.69 -2.18
C ALA A 43 -12.53 2.38 -2.42
N GLU A 44 -11.91 3.02 -3.42
CA GLU A 44 -10.49 2.84 -3.72
C GLU A 44 -9.58 3.17 -2.54
N ALA A 45 -9.89 4.25 -1.81
CA ALA A 45 -9.20 4.61 -0.57
C ALA A 45 -9.26 3.52 0.51
N THR A 46 -10.31 2.70 0.54
CA THR A 46 -10.40 1.55 1.46
C THR A 46 -9.52 0.40 0.99
N ALA A 47 -9.44 0.14 -0.32
CA ALA A 47 -8.55 -0.86 -0.88
C ALA A 47 -7.06 -0.50 -0.67
N GLU A 48 -6.70 0.78 -0.75
CA GLU A 48 -5.38 1.27 -0.37
C GLU A 48 -5.07 0.92 1.10
N VAL A 49 -5.99 1.22 2.01
CA VAL A 49 -5.81 0.96 3.46
C VAL A 49 -5.57 -0.52 3.74
N TYR A 50 -6.33 -1.41 3.09
CA TYR A 50 -6.13 -2.85 3.21
C TYR A 50 -4.71 -3.30 2.89
N VAL A 51 -4.10 -2.74 1.83
CA VAL A 51 -2.72 -3.06 1.47
C VAL A 51 -1.72 -2.40 2.41
N ILE A 52 -1.95 -1.13 2.76
CA ILE A 52 -1.08 -0.36 3.68
C ILE A 52 -0.97 -1.07 5.04
N ASP A 53 -2.09 -1.56 5.59
CA ASP A 53 -2.11 -2.19 6.91
C ASP A 53 -1.34 -3.52 6.93
N ILE A 54 -1.41 -4.30 5.85
CA ILE A 54 -0.62 -5.53 5.70
C ILE A 54 0.87 -5.21 5.54
N ILE A 55 1.23 -4.16 4.80
CA ILE A 55 2.63 -3.72 4.72
C ILE A 55 3.11 -3.28 6.12
N ALA A 56 2.33 -2.46 6.82
CA ALA A 56 2.67 -1.98 8.16
C ALA A 56 2.84 -3.11 9.19
N SER A 57 2.23 -4.28 8.97
CA SER A 57 2.40 -5.46 9.84
C SER A 57 3.67 -6.27 9.58
N GLY A 58 4.61 -5.79 8.74
CA GLY A 58 5.88 -6.49 8.50
C GLY A 58 5.94 -7.29 7.20
N VAL A 59 4.93 -7.18 6.33
CA VAL A 59 4.85 -7.97 5.09
C VAL A 59 5.32 -7.13 3.91
N GLY A 60 6.03 -7.75 2.97
CA GLY A 60 6.50 -7.09 1.75
C GLY A 60 8.01 -7.12 1.63
N ASN A 61 8.52 -6.86 0.43
CA ASN A 61 9.94 -6.67 0.16
C ASN A 61 10.16 -5.26 -0.40
N GLN A 62 11.41 -4.88 -0.62
CA GLN A 62 11.80 -3.58 -1.15
C GLN A 62 11.06 -3.21 -2.45
N ASP A 63 10.85 -4.17 -3.37
CA ASP A 63 10.12 -3.94 -4.62
C ASP A 63 8.64 -3.62 -4.38
N LEU A 64 8.00 -4.30 -3.42
CA LEU A 64 6.62 -4.03 -3.04
C LEU A 64 6.50 -2.69 -2.32
N HIS A 65 7.42 -2.34 -1.41
CA HIS A 65 7.43 -1.03 -0.78
C HIS A 65 7.54 0.09 -1.82
N ARG A 66 8.49 -0.02 -2.76
CA ARG A 66 8.64 0.94 -3.86
C ARG A 66 7.39 1.02 -4.74
N ARG A 67 6.76 -0.12 -5.02
CA ARG A 67 5.50 -0.15 -5.78
C ARG A 67 4.38 0.60 -5.05
N LEU A 68 4.24 0.42 -3.75
CA LEU A 68 3.23 1.11 -2.94
C LEU A 68 3.41 2.63 -3.04
N ILE A 69 4.64 3.12 -2.80
CA ILE A 69 4.96 4.55 -2.89
C ILE A 69 4.64 5.12 -4.27
N ARG A 70 5.02 4.41 -5.34
CA ARG A 70 4.71 4.81 -6.72
C ARG A 70 3.22 4.84 -7.02
N GLU A 71 2.46 3.83 -6.60
CA GLU A 71 1.01 3.76 -6.88
C GLU A 71 0.23 4.80 -6.08
N LEU A 72 0.68 5.14 -4.87
CA LEU A 72 0.17 6.26 -4.07
C LEU A 72 0.63 7.64 -4.59
N LYS A 73 1.45 7.67 -5.65
CA LYS A 73 1.98 8.89 -6.29
C LYS A 73 2.68 9.82 -5.30
N ILE A 74 3.42 9.24 -4.37
CA ILE A 74 4.21 9.99 -3.39
C ILE A 74 5.54 10.36 -4.07
N GLN A 75 5.85 11.65 -4.12
CA GLN A 75 7.13 12.13 -4.62
C GLN A 75 8.19 12.01 -3.51
N ASP A 76 9.45 11.81 -3.89
CA ASP A 76 10.58 11.63 -2.97
C ASP A 76 10.68 12.79 -1.97
N GLU A 77 10.46 14.03 -2.43
CA GLU A 77 10.45 15.23 -1.58
C GLU A 77 9.42 15.15 -0.44
N PHE A 78 8.23 14.60 -0.70
CA PHE A 78 7.18 14.47 0.31
C PHE A 78 7.43 13.27 1.22
N PHE A 79 8.08 12.23 0.71
CA PHE A 79 8.53 11.10 1.52
C PHE A 79 9.53 11.58 2.57
N GLU A 80 10.56 12.32 2.16
CA GLU A 80 11.57 12.88 3.05
C GLU A 80 10.95 13.84 4.09
N GLN A 81 10.02 14.71 3.67
CA GLN A 81 9.32 15.60 4.60
C GLN A 81 8.49 14.85 5.66
N VAL A 82 7.83 13.76 5.29
CA VAL A 82 7.11 12.91 6.25
C VAL A 82 8.11 12.25 7.20
N GLN A 83 9.21 11.69 6.67
CA GLN A 83 10.27 11.07 7.49
C GLN A 83 10.87 12.06 8.49
N GLU A 84 11.19 13.28 8.06
CA GLU A 84 11.67 14.35 8.93
C GLU A 84 10.62 14.71 9.99
N SER A 85 9.35 14.87 9.58
CA SER A 85 8.26 15.24 10.49
C SER A 85 8.09 14.22 11.62
N LEU A 86 8.25 12.92 11.33
CA LEU A 86 8.12 11.83 12.30
C LEU A 86 9.21 11.84 13.38
N THR A 87 10.31 12.59 13.19
CA THR A 87 11.35 12.76 14.22
C THR A 87 10.93 13.73 15.34
N ARG A 88 9.89 14.54 15.11
CA ARG A 88 9.40 15.56 16.04
C ARG A 88 8.47 14.93 17.08
N SER A 89 8.84 15.05 18.35
CA SER A 89 8.00 14.57 19.45
C SER A 89 6.63 15.27 19.46
N GLY A 90 5.56 14.47 19.56
CA GLY A 90 4.19 14.98 19.64
C GLY A 90 3.56 15.39 18.31
N ILE A 91 4.22 15.18 17.17
CA ILE A 91 3.66 15.48 15.85
C ILE A 91 2.38 14.68 15.60
N THR A 92 1.36 15.32 15.04
CA THR A 92 0.11 14.68 14.66
C THR A 92 0.05 14.42 13.15
N LEU A 93 -0.74 13.42 12.73
CA LEU A 93 -1.01 13.17 11.31
C LEU A 93 -1.67 14.38 10.61
N ARG A 94 -2.41 15.21 11.36
CA ARG A 94 -2.98 16.45 10.85
C ARG A 94 -1.88 17.45 10.50
N GLU A 95 -0.93 17.67 11.39
CA GLU A 95 0.19 18.58 11.13
C GLU A 95 1.02 18.13 9.92
N ILE A 96 1.30 16.83 9.79
CA ILE A 96 2.02 16.27 8.62
C ILE A 96 1.23 16.53 7.33
N ARG A 97 -0.09 16.34 7.36
CA ARG A 97 -0.95 16.65 6.22
C ARG A 97 -0.93 18.13 5.87
N ASP A 98 -1.00 19.00 6.87
CA ASP A 98 -1.07 20.46 6.65
C ASP A 98 0.24 21.00 6.04
N THR A 99 1.39 20.38 6.34
CA THR A 99 2.69 20.77 5.77
C THR A 99 2.97 20.15 4.40
N THR A 100 2.57 18.89 4.18
CA THR A 100 2.92 18.15 2.95
C THR A 100 1.82 18.16 1.89
N GLN A 101 0.59 18.53 2.26
CA GLN A 101 -0.63 18.40 1.44
C GLN A 101 -0.96 16.97 1.01
N LEU A 102 -0.27 15.96 1.54
CA LEU A 102 -0.57 14.55 1.28
C LEU A 102 -1.92 14.15 1.86
N SER A 103 -2.58 13.20 1.21
CA SER A 103 -3.71 12.50 1.80
C SER A 103 -3.27 11.64 2.99
N TYR A 104 -4.22 11.33 3.89
CA TYR A 104 -3.92 10.45 5.02
C TYR A 104 -3.43 9.06 4.60
N ASN A 105 -3.92 8.51 3.48
CA ASN A 105 -3.45 7.22 2.98
C ASN A 105 -2.01 7.30 2.44
N GLN A 106 -1.64 8.40 1.78
CA GLN A 106 -0.25 8.62 1.38
C GLN A 106 0.68 8.70 2.60
N ILE A 107 0.29 9.45 3.64
CA ILE A 107 1.07 9.54 4.89
C ILE A 107 1.20 8.16 5.55
N ARG A 108 0.09 7.40 5.66
CA ARG A 108 0.10 6.03 6.19
C ARG A 108 0.97 5.10 5.35
N GLY A 109 1.00 5.25 4.03
CA GLY A 109 1.86 4.49 3.13
C GLY A 109 3.35 4.73 3.40
N VAL A 110 3.77 6.00 3.59
CA VAL A 110 5.14 6.33 3.99
C VAL A 110 5.48 5.69 5.35
N ILE A 111 4.62 5.90 6.35
CA ILE A 111 4.83 5.33 7.70
C ILE A 111 4.96 3.80 7.64
N ALA A 112 4.10 3.13 6.87
CA ALA A 112 4.10 1.69 6.74
C ALA A 112 5.41 1.13 6.18
N VAL A 113 6.01 1.78 5.17
CA VAL A 113 7.28 1.31 4.62
C VAL A 113 8.47 1.66 5.53
N LEU A 114 8.43 2.81 6.22
CA LEU A 114 9.48 3.23 7.17
C LEU A 114 9.57 2.30 8.39
N ILE A 115 8.43 1.82 8.92
CA ILE A 115 8.40 0.83 10.02
C ILE A 115 9.21 -0.43 9.65
N ASN A 116 9.26 -0.76 8.35
CA ASN A 116 9.94 -1.93 7.82
C ASN A 116 11.37 -1.65 7.31
N GLY A 117 11.94 -0.49 7.62
CA GLY A 117 13.31 -0.13 7.22
C GLY A 117 13.47 0.09 5.72
N TYR A 118 12.41 0.52 5.02
CA TYR A 118 12.54 1.02 3.65
C TYR A 118 13.27 2.36 3.65
N GLU A 119 14.27 2.49 2.78
CA GLU A 119 14.99 3.72 2.49
C GLU A 119 14.90 3.96 0.97
N LEU A 120 14.76 5.23 0.56
CA LEU A 120 14.61 5.64 -0.84
C LEU A 120 15.87 5.37 -1.68
#